data_AF-A0A9D1KKZ3-F1
#
_entry.id   AF-A0A9D1KKZ3-F1
#
_cell.length_a   1.000
_cell.length_b   1.000
_cell.length_c   1.000
_cell.angle_alpha   90.00
_cell.angle_beta   90.00
_cell.angle_gamma   90.00
#
_symmetry.space_group_name_H-M   'P 1'
#
loop_
_entity.id
_entity.type
_entity.pdbx_description
1 polymer ?
#
loop_
_entity_poly.entity_id
_entity_poly.type
_entity_poly.pdbx_seq_one_letter_code
_entity_poly.pdbx_strand_id
1 'polypeptide(L)'
;MRSRGLSLRIERRTILVCAILAGLAFLVLVVSLATGDFPIAVRDVIATLFGQGSSRYNLIVLEWRLPRALMALVFGGALGMSGAIFQSLTRNPLGSPDIIGFNTGAYTGALVAIIIIGGGYVTVAIGALGGGLVTAAVVYVLAYRKGMQGFRLIIV
;
A
#
# COMPACT_ATOMS: atom_id res chain seq x y z
N MET A 1 11.37 22.87 -17.76
CA MET A 1 11.02 24.30 -17.56
C MET A 1 11.68 24.77 -16.27
N ARG A 2 12.59 25.76 -16.33
CA ARG A 2 13.24 26.34 -15.14
C ARG A 2 12.30 27.38 -14.53
N SER A 3 11.56 26.98 -13.51
CA SER A 3 10.94 27.91 -12.56
C SER A 3 11.87 28.05 -11.35
N ARG A 4 12.17 29.29 -10.96
CA ARG A 4 13.11 29.66 -9.89
C ARG A 4 12.70 28.99 -8.57
N GLY A 5 13.48 28.00 -8.13
CA GLY A 5 13.34 27.35 -6.81
C GLY A 5 13.36 25.82 -6.85
N LEU A 6 12.87 25.20 -7.93
CA LEU A 6 12.90 23.74 -8.10
C LEU A 6 13.63 23.36 -9.39
N SER A 7 14.85 22.86 -9.25
CA SER A 7 15.55 22.17 -10.34
C SER A 7 14.99 20.74 -10.47
N LEU A 8 13.75 20.61 -10.93
CA LEU A 8 13.18 19.34 -11.30
C LEU A 8 13.73 18.98 -12.70
N ARG A 9 14.84 18.23 -12.72
CA ARG A 9 15.28 17.49 -13.92
C ARG A 9 14.35 16.30 -14.12
N ILE A 10 13.12 16.58 -14.53
CA ILE A 10 12.19 15.52 -14.90
C ILE A 10 12.57 15.07 -16.31
N GLU A 11 13.15 13.88 -16.40
CA GLU A 11 13.41 13.24 -17.69
C GLU A 11 12.08 12.83 -18.34
N ARG A 12 11.96 13.05 -19.66
CA ARG A 12 10.77 12.66 -20.44
C ARG A 12 10.42 11.18 -20.23
N ARG A 13 11.44 10.33 -20.06
CA ARG A 13 11.30 8.90 -19.80
C ARG A 13 10.55 8.62 -18.50
N THR A 14 10.88 9.32 -17.41
CA THR A 14 10.20 9.15 -16.12
C THR A 14 8.73 9.53 -16.21
N ILE A 15 8.40 10.65 -16.87
CA ILE A 15 7.00 11.07 -17.07
C ILE A 15 6.24 9.99 -17.85
N LEU A 16 6.81 9.52 -18.96
CA LEU A 16 6.17 8.51 -19.81
C LEU A 16 5.93 7.20 -19.04
N VAL A 17 6.94 6.72 -18.31
CA VAL A 17 6.79 5.48 -17.51
C VAL A 17 5.73 5.64 -16.42
N CYS A 18 5.75 6.74 -15.66
CA CYS A 18 4.75 7.00 -14.63
C CYS A 18 3.34 7.13 -15.23
N ALA A 19 3.19 7.80 -16.38
CA ALA A 19 1.91 7.92 -17.07
C ALA A 19 1.38 6.56 -17.57
N ILE A 20 2.26 5.72 -18.13
CA ILE A 20 1.91 4.36 -18.56
C ILE A 20 1.47 3.51 -17.36
N LEU A 21 2.25 3.51 -16.27
CA LEU A 21 1.92 2.75 -15.06
C LEU A 21 0.61 3.23 -14.42
N ALA A 22 0.37 4.54 -14.38
CA ALA A 22 -0.90 5.10 -13.90
C ALA A 22 -2.08 4.68 -14.79
N GLY A 23 -1.91 4.70 -16.12
CA GLY A 23 -2.91 4.22 -17.07
C GLY A 23 -3.20 2.72 -16.90
N LEU A 24 -2.17 1.89 -16.72
CA LEU A 24 -2.32 0.46 -16.45
C LEU A 24 -3.02 0.21 -15.11
N ALA A 25 -2.65 0.94 -14.05
CA ALA A 25 -3.32 0.84 -12.75
C ALA A 25 -4.80 1.20 -12.84
N PHE A 26 -5.14 2.24 -13.61
CA PHE A 26 -6.54 2.60 -13.88
C PHE A 26 -7.28 1.54 -14.68
N LEU A 27 -6.65 0.95 -15.70
CA LEU A 27 -7.23 -0.13 -16.48
C LEU A 27 -7.53 -1.36 -15.59
N VAL A 28 -6.57 -1.76 -14.75
CA VAL A 28 -6.73 -2.85 -13.79
C VAL A 28 -7.84 -2.54 -12.78
N LEU A 29 -7.97 -1.28 -12.33
CA LEU A 29 -9.07 -0.84 -11.48
C LEU A 29 -10.43 -1.08 -12.16
N VAL A 30 -10.60 -0.60 -13.40
CA VAL A 30 -11.86 -0.77 -14.15
C VAL A 30 -12.17 -2.24 -14.39
N VAL A 31 -11.17 -3.05 -14.78
CA VAL A 31 -11.33 -4.50 -14.94
C VAL A 31 -11.73 -5.13 -13.62
N SER A 32 -11.04 -4.83 -12.51
CA SER A 32 -11.37 -5.36 -11.18
C SER A 32 -12.79 -5.01 -10.71
N LEU A 33 -13.36 -3.88 -11.16
CA LEU A 33 -14.75 -3.52 -10.88
C LEU A 33 -15.74 -4.30 -11.74
N ALA A 34 -15.36 -4.69 -12.97
CA ALA A 34 -16.17 -5.50 -13.87
C ALA A 34 -16.18 -6.99 -13.49
N THR A 35 -15.04 -7.52 -13.05
CA THR A 35 -14.86 -8.94 -12.70
C THR A 35 -15.40 -9.28 -11.30
N GLY A 36 -16.09 -10.41 -11.17
CA GLY A 36 -16.58 -10.96 -9.91
C GLY A 36 -17.70 -11.99 -10.13
N ASP A 37 -18.36 -12.44 -9.06
CA ASP A 37 -19.40 -13.49 -9.13
C ASP A 37 -20.56 -13.14 -10.07
N PHE A 38 -20.85 -11.84 -10.19
CA PHE A 38 -21.72 -11.28 -11.22
C PHE A 38 -20.86 -10.46 -12.18
N PRO A 39 -20.59 -10.96 -13.40
CA PRO A 39 -19.87 -10.18 -14.41
C PRO A 39 -20.73 -8.99 -14.84
N ILE A 40 -20.16 -7.80 -14.75
CA ILE A 40 -20.82 -6.54 -15.16
C ILE A 40 -20.10 -6.03 -16.40
N ALA A 41 -20.85 -5.61 -17.42
CA ALA A 41 -20.25 -5.02 -18.61
C ALA A 41 -19.46 -3.76 -18.25
N VAL A 42 -18.29 -3.57 -18.86
CA VAL A 42 -17.40 -2.41 -18.58
C VAL A 42 -18.14 -1.08 -18.79
N ARG A 43 -19.04 -1.02 -19.78
CA ARG A 43 -19.90 0.14 -20.03
C ARG A 43 -20.77 0.48 -18.81
N ASP A 44 -21.35 -0.53 -18.17
CA ASP A 44 -22.24 -0.35 -17.03
C ASP A 44 -21.44 0.01 -15.76
N VAL A 45 -20.21 -0.49 -15.61
CA VAL A 45 -19.28 -0.05 -14.56
C VAL A 45 -18.96 1.44 -14.71
N ILE A 46 -18.59 1.87 -15.92
CA ILE A 46 -18.29 3.29 -16.19
C ILE A 46 -19.53 4.16 -15.94
N ALA A 47 -20.69 3.77 -16.47
CA ALA A 47 -21.95 4.48 -16.23
C ALA A 47 -22.26 4.59 -14.73
N THR A 48 -22.04 3.52 -13.97
CA THR A 48 -22.23 3.47 -12.51
C THR A 48 -21.27 4.42 -11.77
N LEU A 49 -20.00 4.49 -12.19
CA LEU A 49 -19.03 5.44 -11.63
C LEU A 49 -19.43 6.90 -11.87
N PHE A 50 -20.12 7.19 -12.99
CA PHE A 50 -20.67 8.50 -13.31
C PHE A 50 -22.10 8.73 -12.78
N GLY A 51 -22.62 7.84 -11.92
CA GLY A 51 -23.92 8.00 -11.27
C GLY A 51 -25.13 7.61 -12.13
N GLN A 52 -24.92 7.02 -13.31
CA GLN A 52 -25.96 6.54 -14.24
C GLN A 52 -26.21 5.03 -14.11
N GLY A 53 -25.73 4.40 -13.03
CA GLY A 53 -25.87 2.97 -12.76
C GLY A 53 -27.27 2.60 -12.26
N SER A 54 -27.66 1.35 -12.49
CA SER A 54 -28.85 0.78 -11.84
C SER A 54 -28.63 0.65 -10.33
N SER A 55 -29.70 0.64 -9.53
CA SER A 55 -29.59 0.51 -8.06
C SER A 55 -28.80 -0.74 -7.64
N ARG A 56 -28.95 -1.85 -8.37
CA ARG A 56 -28.17 -3.09 -8.16
C ARG A 56 -26.69 -2.91 -8.49
N TYR A 57 -26.35 -2.22 -9.57
CA TYR A 57 -24.97 -1.99 -9.95
C TYR A 57 -24.28 -0.99 -9.02
N ASN A 58 -24.99 0.03 -8.53
CA ASN A 58 -24.44 0.97 -7.54
C ASN A 58 -23.97 0.24 -6.27
N LEU A 59 -24.78 -0.64 -5.70
CA LEU A 59 -24.40 -1.43 -4.51
C LEU A 59 -23.14 -2.26 -4.76
N ILE A 60 -23.13 -3.02 -5.86
CA ILE A 60 -22.01 -3.93 -6.15
C ILE A 60 -20.72 -3.14 -6.47
N VAL A 61 -20.82 -2.13 -7.34
CA VAL A 61 -19.65 -1.40 -7.84
C VAL A 61 -19.16 -0.41 -6.78
N LEU A 62 -20.02 0.45 -6.23
CA LEU A 62 -19.62 1.55 -5.35
C LEU A 62 -19.44 1.14 -3.90
N GLU A 63 -20.27 0.24 -3.36
CA GLU A 63 -20.21 -0.11 -1.93
C GLU A 63 -19.33 -1.33 -1.66
N TRP A 64 -19.29 -2.31 -2.57
CA TRP A 64 -18.56 -3.55 -2.32
C TRP A 64 -17.20 -3.60 -3.02
N ARG A 65 -17.16 -3.31 -4.33
CA ARG A 65 -15.94 -3.47 -5.14
C ARG A 65 -15.01 -2.25 -5.09
N LEU A 66 -15.55 -1.04 -5.17
CA LEU A 66 -14.77 0.19 -5.21
C LEU A 66 -13.90 0.40 -3.96
N PRO A 67 -14.40 0.23 -2.71
CA PRO A 67 -13.58 0.43 -1.53
C PRO A 67 -12.42 -0.57 -1.50
N ARG A 68 -12.67 -1.84 -1.85
CA ARG A 68 -11.65 -2.88 -1.93
C ARG A 68 -10.59 -2.57 -2.99
N ALA A 69 -11.01 -2.15 -4.18
CA ALA A 69 -10.09 -1.87 -5.27
C ALA A 69 -9.24 -0.62 -5.01
N LEU A 70 -9.82 0.41 -4.38
CA LEU A 70 -9.08 1.58 -3.91
C LEU A 70 -8.06 1.22 -2.82
N MET A 71 -8.46 0.39 -1.84
CA MET A 71 -7.53 -0.11 -0.82
C MET A 71 -6.36 -0.89 -1.44
N ALA A 72 -6.63 -1.70 -2.48
CA ALA A 72 -5.57 -2.42 -3.19
C ALA A 72 -4.56 -1.47 -3.87
N LEU A 73 -5.04 -0.38 -4.49
CA LEU A 73 -4.16 0.64 -5.08
C LEU A 73 -3.34 1.38 -4.02
N VAL A 74 -3.99 1.81 -2.93
CA VAL A 74 -3.34 2.56 -1.85
C VAL A 74 -2.29 1.69 -1.14
N PHE A 75 -2.66 0.48 -0.72
CA PHE A 75 -1.73 -0.42 -0.03
C PHE A 75 -0.66 -0.97 -0.95
N GLY A 76 -1.00 -1.32 -2.21
CA GLY A 76 -0.01 -1.73 -3.20
C GLY A 76 1.02 -0.63 -3.49
N GLY A 77 0.57 0.62 -3.61
CA GLY A 77 1.45 1.78 -3.75
C GLY A 77 2.32 2.01 -2.52
N ALA A 78 1.76 1.90 -1.31
CA ALA A 78 2.52 2.02 -0.06
C ALA A 78 3.60 0.94 0.08
N LEU A 79 3.27 -0.32 -0.25
CA LEU A 79 4.23 -1.43 -0.26
C LEU A 79 5.34 -1.22 -1.31
N GLY A 80 4.98 -0.78 -2.51
CA GLY A 80 5.94 -0.45 -3.56
C GLY A 80 6.90 0.67 -3.15
N MET A 81 6.38 1.73 -2.53
CA MET A 81 7.21 2.82 -1.98
C MET A 81 8.11 2.35 -0.84
N SER A 82 7.57 1.56 0.10
CA SER A 82 8.35 1.00 1.21
C SER A 82 9.50 0.12 0.70
N GLY A 83 9.24 -0.75 -0.27
CA GLY A 83 10.26 -1.57 -0.94
C GLY A 83 11.34 -0.73 -1.62
N ALA A 84 10.96 0.31 -2.37
CA ALA A 84 11.91 1.21 -3.02
C ALA A 84 12.80 1.96 -2.02
N ILE A 85 12.23 2.46 -0.92
CA ILE A 85 12.98 3.12 0.18
C ILE A 85 13.95 2.12 0.80
N PHE A 86 13.50 0.90 1.09
CA PHE A 86 14.31 -0.12 1.75
C PHE A 86 15.48 -0.59 0.87
N GLN A 87 15.22 -0.84 -0.41
CA GLN A 87 16.25 -1.18 -1.40
C GLN A 87 17.29 -0.05 -1.55
N SER A 88 16.85 1.21 -1.50
CA SER A 88 17.74 2.38 -1.56
C SER A 88 18.62 2.51 -0.31
N LEU A 89 18.04 2.27 0.88
CA LEU A 89 18.76 2.36 2.15
C LEU A 89 19.78 1.22 2.32
N THR A 90 19.39 0.01 1.97
CA THR A 90 20.27 -1.18 2.05
C THR A 90 21.24 -1.27 0.88
N ARG A 91 21.02 -0.49 -0.19
CA ARG A 91 21.72 -0.63 -1.49
C ARG A 91 21.69 -2.07 -1.99
N ASN A 92 20.62 -2.80 -1.66
CA ASN A 92 20.44 -4.19 -2.02
C ASN A 92 19.07 -4.35 -2.71
N PRO A 93 19.03 -4.70 -4.02
CA PRO A 93 17.79 -4.88 -4.74
C PRO A 93 16.95 -6.07 -4.24
N LEU A 94 17.54 -6.98 -3.44
CA LEU A 94 16.85 -8.09 -2.79
C LEU A 94 16.34 -7.75 -1.38
N GLY A 95 16.63 -6.54 -0.88
CA GLY A 95 16.14 -6.10 0.42
C GLY A 95 14.62 -5.89 0.38
N SER A 96 13.89 -6.47 1.32
CA SER A 96 12.48 -6.14 1.57
C SER A 96 12.23 -5.79 3.04
N PRO A 97 11.32 -4.84 3.32
CA PRO A 97 10.98 -4.42 4.68
C PRO A 97 10.37 -5.56 5.52
N ASP A 98 9.82 -6.59 4.88
CA ASP A 98 9.23 -7.75 5.53
C ASP A 98 10.25 -8.56 6.34
N ILE A 99 11.53 -8.54 5.93
CA ILE A 99 12.60 -9.32 6.57
C ILE A 99 12.89 -8.83 8.00
N ILE A 100 12.58 -7.57 8.32
CA ILE A 100 12.85 -6.95 9.62
C ILE A 100 11.79 -7.31 10.68
N GLY A 101 10.66 -7.89 10.28
CA GLY A 101 9.62 -8.34 11.21
C GLY A 101 8.53 -7.31 11.54
N PHE A 102 8.44 -6.19 10.82
CA PHE A 102 7.33 -5.22 10.99
C PHE A 102 5.96 -5.87 10.76
N ASN A 103 5.84 -6.78 9.77
CA ASN A 103 4.63 -7.55 9.53
C ASN A 103 4.29 -8.45 10.73
N THR A 104 5.28 -9.16 11.26
CA THR A 104 5.10 -10.03 12.44
C THR A 104 4.65 -9.22 13.66
N GLY A 105 5.22 -8.04 13.87
CA GLY A 105 4.80 -7.09 14.89
C GLY A 105 3.34 -6.66 14.73
N ALA A 106 2.94 -6.29 13.50
CA ALA A 106 1.57 -5.91 13.20
C ALA A 106 0.59 -7.07 13.39
N TYR A 107 0.90 -8.28 12.92
CA TYR A 107 0.06 -9.45 13.14
C TYR A 107 -0.08 -9.80 14.62
N THR A 108 1.00 -9.68 15.40
CA THR A 108 0.97 -9.91 16.84
C THR A 108 0.07 -8.89 17.54
N GLY A 109 0.20 -7.61 17.22
CA GLY A 109 -0.67 -6.57 17.77
C GLY A 109 -2.14 -6.74 17.38
N ALA A 110 -2.42 -7.17 16.15
CA ALA A 110 -3.75 -7.54 15.70
C ALA A 110 -4.33 -8.70 16.52
N LEU A 111 -3.56 -9.79 16.70
CA LEU A 111 -3.97 -10.96 17.48
C LEU A 111 -4.25 -10.61 18.93
N VAL A 112 -3.39 -9.79 19.55
CA VAL A 112 -3.60 -9.29 20.92
C VAL A 112 -4.91 -8.50 21.00
N ALA A 113 -5.21 -7.63 20.05
CA ALA A 113 -6.47 -6.89 20.01
C ALA A 113 -7.69 -7.81 19.81
N ILE A 114 -7.57 -8.85 18.99
CA ILE A 114 -8.64 -9.83 18.79
C ILE A 114 -8.93 -10.59 20.09
N ILE A 115 -7.88 -11.14 20.71
CA ILE A 115 -8.01 -12.06 21.85
C ILE A 115 -8.41 -11.31 23.14
N ILE A 116 -7.85 -10.13 23.38
CA ILE A 116 -8.02 -9.42 24.65
C ILE A 116 -9.17 -8.40 24.61
N ILE A 117 -9.32 -7.66 23.50
CA ILE A 117 -10.26 -6.53 23.40
C ILE A 117 -11.59 -6.93 22.75
N GLY A 118 -11.62 -8.02 21.98
CA GLY A 118 -12.85 -8.57 21.38
C GLY A 118 -13.00 -8.34 19.87
N GLY A 119 -11.94 -7.98 19.15
CA GLY A 119 -11.87 -8.18 17.69
C GLY A 119 -12.68 -7.23 16.79
N GLY A 120 -13.09 -6.05 17.25
CA GLY A 120 -13.72 -5.04 16.38
C GLY A 120 -12.78 -4.53 15.28
N TYR A 121 -13.29 -4.18 14.09
CA TYR A 121 -12.48 -3.74 12.95
C TYR A 121 -11.48 -2.63 13.31
N VAL A 122 -11.93 -1.60 14.03
CA VAL A 122 -11.10 -0.48 14.46
C VAL A 122 -10.06 -0.92 15.49
N THR A 123 -10.44 -1.75 16.46
CA THR A 123 -9.52 -2.22 17.50
C THR A 123 -8.42 -3.10 16.92
N VAL A 124 -8.76 -3.95 15.94
CA VAL A 124 -7.78 -4.78 15.23
C VAL A 124 -6.84 -3.92 14.39
N ALA A 125 -7.35 -2.92 13.68
CA ALA A 125 -6.53 -1.99 12.91
C ALA A 125 -5.56 -1.20 13.79
N ILE A 126 -6.03 -0.66 14.92
CA ILE A 126 -5.18 0.07 15.89
C ILE A 126 -4.16 -0.88 16.52
N GLY A 127 -4.58 -2.10 16.88
CA GLY A 127 -3.68 -3.14 17.41
C GLY A 127 -2.57 -3.50 16.41
N ALA A 128 -2.92 -3.67 15.13
CA ALA A 128 -1.96 -3.95 14.08
C ALA A 128 -0.96 -2.80 13.87
N LEU A 129 -1.46 -1.56 13.81
CA LEU A 129 -0.61 -0.38 13.68
C LEU A 129 0.31 -0.22 14.90
N GLY A 130 -0.23 -0.37 16.11
CA GLY A 130 0.52 -0.28 17.35
C GLY A 130 1.60 -1.35 17.44
N GLY A 131 1.26 -2.61 17.15
CA GLY A 131 2.23 -3.72 17.13
C GLY A 131 3.36 -3.50 16.13
N GLY A 132 3.03 -3.07 14.91
CA GLY A 132 4.03 -2.75 13.88
C GLY A 132 4.95 -1.59 14.28
N LEU A 133 4.40 -0.51 14.84
CA LEU A 133 5.17 0.65 15.31
C LEU A 133 6.07 0.31 16.50
N VAL A 134 5.59 -0.48 17.45
CA VAL A 134 6.41 -0.96 18.58
C VAL A 134 7.57 -1.80 18.08
N THR A 135 7.34 -2.73 17.15
CA THR A 135 8.41 -3.50 16.53
C THR A 135 9.39 -2.61 15.78
N ALA A 136 8.91 -1.60 15.05
CA ALA A 136 9.77 -0.62 14.38
C ALA A 136 10.66 0.15 15.36
N ALA A 137 10.11 0.60 16.49
CA ALA A 137 10.88 1.27 17.53
C ALA A 137 11.92 0.34 18.17
N VAL A 138 11.55 -0.91 18.47
CA VAL A 138 12.46 -1.91 19.05
C VAL A 138 13.61 -2.22 18.10
N VAL A 139 13.33 -2.50 16.83
CA VAL A 139 14.38 -2.73 15.82
C VAL A 139 15.27 -1.51 15.70
N TYR A 140 14.70 -0.30 15.64
CA TYR A 140 15.48 0.93 15.56
C TYR A 140 16.44 1.05 16.75
N VAL A 141 15.97 0.85 17.98
CA VAL A 141 16.81 0.91 19.19
C VAL A 141 17.88 -0.18 19.21
N LEU A 142 17.57 -1.40 18.78
CA LEU A 142 18.52 -2.51 18.74
C LEU A 142 19.58 -2.31 17.65
N ALA A 143 19.18 -1.83 16.47
CA ALA A 143 20.09 -1.47 15.39
C ALA A 143 20.95 -0.25 15.77
N TYR A 144 20.44 0.64 16.63
CA TYR A 144 21.16 1.80 17.14
C TYR A 144 22.10 1.42 18.30
N ARG A 145 23.20 0.71 17.98
CA ARG A 145 24.33 0.54 18.92
C ARG A 145 25.63 1.10 18.35
N LYS A 146 26.04 2.24 18.93
CA LYS A 146 27.39 2.86 18.85
C LYS A 146 27.88 3.29 17.46
N GLY A 147 27.18 4.22 16.84
CA GLY A 147 27.66 4.94 15.66
C GLY A 147 27.35 4.23 14.36
N MET A 148 26.86 5.00 13.39
CA MET A 148 26.47 4.54 12.06
C MET A 148 27.61 3.81 11.33
N GLN A 149 27.67 2.48 11.46
CA GLN A 149 28.34 1.62 10.49
C GLN A 149 27.25 0.90 9.69
N GLY A 150 26.94 1.47 8.51
CA GLY A 150 25.80 1.13 7.64
C GLY A 150 25.83 -0.25 6.97
N PHE A 151 26.26 -1.30 7.67
CA PHE A 151 26.36 -2.66 7.12
C PHE A 151 25.74 -3.77 7.99
N ARG A 152 25.07 -3.45 9.11
CA ARG A 152 24.45 -4.47 9.99
C ARG A 152 22.95 -4.30 10.21
N LEU A 153 22.20 -3.96 9.16
CA LEU A 153 20.73 -4.06 9.19
C LEU A 153 20.21 -5.49 8.92
N ILE A 154 21.12 -6.44 8.59
CA ILE A 154 20.76 -7.80 8.10
C ILE A 154 20.82 -8.87 9.21
N ILE A 155 21.37 -8.57 10.39
CA ILE A 155 21.70 -9.58 11.43
C ILE A 155 20.82 -9.44 12.70
N VAL A 156 19.78 -8.61 12.69
CA VAL A 156 18.80 -8.55 13.80
C VAL A 156 17.52 -9.25 13.38
#